data_AF-A0A3L6DLR0-F1
#
_entry.id   AF-A0A3L6DLR0-F1
#
_cell.length_a   1.000
_cell.length_b   1.000
_cell.length_c   1.000
_cell.angle_alpha   90.00
_cell.angle_beta   90.00
_cell.angle_gamma   90.00
#
_symmetry.space_group_name_H-M   'P 1'
#
loop_
_entity.id
_entity.type
_entity.pdbx_description
1 polymer ?
#
loop_
_entity_poly.entity_id
_entity_poly.type
_entity_poly.pdbx_seq_one_letter_code
_entity_poly.pdbx_strand_id
1 'polypeptide(L)'
;MAPSAATASILLALIAILLPSVTAAAALQMRHRLGASLQVASLNASEPPTTFFEVDRPIRPPRGSAGPCSTLLLSATFGATYGRPPATAAYAPPACLGDAGGAGALALAVLEWAADCRGRQFDRIFGVWLSGAELLRSCTAEPRPNGILWSVSRDVTRYAALLAEPGEVAVYLGNLIDKTYTGVYHANLTLHLYFRTDPQPQPPPQQQQQADLIVPISRSLPLNDGQWFAIQNATDVQSKKLAIPSNTYRAVLQVFVSFHSDDEFWYTNPPNDYIRANNLSSVPGNGAFREVVARVDGEVVGAVWPFTVIYTGGVNPLLWRPITGIGSFNLPTYDIDITPFLGKLLDGEEHDFGFGVTNALDVWYVDANLHLWLDHKSEKTTGGLLSYEASGLNLNVSSEFTGLDGQFVTSASRHVSATGWVKSSYGEVTTTFNQRFCYENINVFRKNGTVQIVNQTIDAKSGIFAKDASAVLLSEEFHEVFPLYLYTGTSDQADDEYSLDSIVKFGINGKKTSGGKPGFLYSSLRNSQSAQGTMRVKKNLVVSGLGKTHQVYKYVGTDGCYFRDVSSRNYTIVSDRSDDSCSKRAYSSVSEKLNDQPARRKLLANKL
;
A
#
# COMPACT_ATOMS: atom_id res chain seq x y z
N MET A 1 -52.51 -41.95 -7.99
CA MET A 1 -52.83 -40.68 -7.33
C MET A 1 -51.66 -40.30 -6.43
N ALA A 2 -50.83 -39.36 -6.92
CA ALA A 2 -49.99 -38.48 -6.10
C ALA A 2 -50.86 -37.31 -5.57
N PRO A 3 -50.39 -36.30 -4.79
CA PRO A 3 -49.03 -35.95 -4.32
C PRO A 3 -49.01 -35.68 -2.77
N SER A 4 -47.99 -35.17 -2.05
CA SER A 4 -46.87 -34.29 -2.38
C SER A 4 -45.65 -34.48 -1.45
N ALA A 5 -44.47 -34.50 -2.06
CA ALA A 5 -43.18 -34.33 -1.41
C ALA A 5 -42.95 -32.84 -1.08
N ALA A 6 -42.49 -32.56 0.13
CA ALA A 6 -42.06 -31.24 0.55
C ALA A 6 -40.70 -30.91 -0.09
N THR A 7 -40.66 -29.78 -0.78
CA THR A 7 -39.49 -29.18 -1.42
C THR A 7 -38.49 -28.72 -0.37
N ALA A 8 -37.28 -29.29 -0.41
CA ALA A 8 -36.11 -28.75 0.26
C ALA A 8 -35.67 -27.46 -0.45
N SER A 9 -35.77 -26.32 0.23
CA SER A 9 -35.25 -25.04 -0.25
C SER A 9 -33.72 -25.06 -0.23
N ILE A 10 -33.13 -24.92 -1.42
CA ILE A 10 -31.71 -24.69 -1.66
C ILE A 10 -31.39 -23.27 -1.17
N LEU A 11 -30.74 -23.17 -0.01
CA LEU A 11 -30.23 -21.91 0.52
C LEU A 11 -28.82 -21.70 -0.03
N LEU A 12 -28.70 -20.86 -1.07
CA LEU A 12 -27.41 -20.51 -1.68
C LEU A 12 -26.61 -19.60 -0.73
N ALA A 13 -25.42 -20.06 -0.36
CA ALA A 13 -24.37 -19.25 0.22
C ALA A 13 -23.79 -18.31 -0.85
N LEU A 14 -24.30 -17.07 -0.91
CA LEU A 14 -23.79 -15.98 -1.74
C LEU A 14 -22.92 -15.05 -0.90
N ILE A 15 -21.80 -15.56 -0.39
CA ILE A 15 -20.69 -14.76 0.15
C ILE A 15 -19.41 -15.41 -0.37
N ALA A 16 -19.00 -14.99 -1.57
CA ALA A 16 -17.70 -15.19 -2.25
C ALA A 16 -17.88 -15.29 -3.77
N ILE A 17 -18.51 -14.30 -4.40
CA ILE A 17 -18.44 -14.16 -5.87
C ILE A 17 -17.73 -12.85 -6.21
N LEU A 18 -16.43 -12.86 -5.96
CA LEU A 18 -15.43 -12.17 -6.77
C LEU A 18 -14.26 -13.15 -6.78
N LEU A 19 -14.13 -13.92 -7.87
CA LEU A 19 -12.90 -14.51 -8.44
C LEU A 19 -13.27 -15.61 -9.46
N PRO A 20 -12.75 -15.56 -10.69
CA PRO A 20 -12.66 -16.75 -11.51
C PRO A 20 -11.43 -17.55 -11.07
N SER A 21 -11.67 -18.72 -10.47
CA SER A 21 -10.67 -19.79 -10.40
C SER A 21 -10.36 -20.24 -11.83
N VAL A 22 -9.10 -20.09 -12.27
CA VAL A 22 -8.64 -20.73 -13.51
C VAL A 22 -7.28 -21.37 -13.29
N THR A 23 -7.33 -22.69 -13.16
CA THR A 23 -6.20 -23.60 -13.29
C THR A 23 -5.57 -23.51 -14.69
N ALA A 24 -4.25 -23.68 -14.74
CA ALA A 24 -3.47 -23.66 -15.96
C ALA A 24 -3.84 -24.78 -16.97
N ALA A 25 -3.62 -24.46 -18.25
CA ALA A 25 -3.40 -25.34 -19.40
C ALA A 25 -4.60 -26.04 -20.07
N ALA A 26 -4.98 -25.56 -21.26
CA ALA A 26 -4.86 -26.30 -22.53
C ALA A 26 -5.40 -25.43 -23.69
N ALA A 27 -4.54 -25.16 -24.67
CA ALA A 27 -4.89 -24.49 -25.91
C ALA A 27 -5.78 -25.40 -26.78
N LEU A 28 -6.95 -24.90 -27.20
CA LEU A 28 -7.66 -25.45 -28.36
C LEU A 28 -8.13 -24.32 -29.26
N GLN A 29 -7.58 -24.30 -30.48
CA GLN A 29 -7.99 -23.46 -31.59
C GLN A 29 -9.42 -23.77 -32.01
N MET A 30 -10.30 -22.77 -32.10
CA MET A 30 -11.54 -22.90 -32.86
C MET A 30 -11.73 -21.70 -33.80
N ARG A 31 -11.76 -22.01 -35.10
CA ARG A 31 -11.85 -21.08 -36.23
C ARG A 31 -13.20 -20.34 -36.22
N HIS A 32 -13.15 -19.00 -36.26
CA HIS A 32 -14.32 -18.15 -36.45
C HIS A 32 -14.87 -18.25 -37.89
N ARG A 33 -16.18 -18.46 -38.02
CA ARG A 33 -16.97 -18.08 -39.20
C ARG A 33 -17.61 -16.72 -38.92
N LEU A 34 -17.36 -15.76 -39.82
CA LEU A 34 -17.98 -14.45 -39.86
C LEU A 34 -19.47 -14.53 -40.19
N GLY A 35 -20.25 -13.60 -39.61
CA GLY A 35 -21.52 -13.15 -40.17
C GLY A 35 -22.60 -12.86 -39.14
N ALA A 36 -22.74 -11.58 -38.75
CA ALA A 36 -23.99 -10.82 -38.79
C ALA A 36 -23.82 -9.46 -38.08
N SER A 37 -24.41 -8.44 -38.68
CA SER A 37 -24.29 -7.00 -38.40
C SER A 37 -24.57 -6.59 -36.94
N LEU A 38 -23.59 -5.92 -36.35
CA LEU A 38 -23.73 -5.17 -35.10
C LEU A 38 -24.39 -3.82 -35.37
N GLN A 39 -25.63 -3.63 -34.91
CA GLN A 39 -26.11 -2.30 -34.57
C GLN A 39 -25.42 -1.89 -33.27
N VAL A 40 -24.33 -1.13 -33.40
CA VAL A 40 -23.74 -0.37 -32.31
C VAL A 40 -24.76 0.70 -31.93
N ALA A 41 -25.39 0.56 -30.77
CA ALA A 41 -26.15 1.65 -30.18
C ALA A 41 -25.22 2.87 -30.09
N SER A 42 -25.62 3.97 -30.73
CA SER A 42 -24.86 5.22 -30.75
C SER A 42 -24.57 5.67 -29.32
N LEU A 43 -23.30 5.65 -28.93
CA LEU A 43 -22.82 6.27 -27.70
C LEU A 43 -23.08 7.78 -27.79
N ASN A 44 -23.95 8.31 -26.93
CA ASN A 44 -24.13 9.76 -26.80
C ASN A 44 -22.81 10.40 -26.39
N ALA A 45 -22.11 11.01 -27.36
CA ALA A 45 -20.82 11.67 -27.20
C ALA A 45 -20.92 13.05 -26.52
N SER A 46 -21.94 13.34 -25.71
CA SER A 46 -22.19 14.69 -25.16
C SER A 46 -21.70 14.92 -23.73
N GLU A 47 -21.51 13.89 -22.90
CA GLU A 47 -21.00 14.07 -21.54
C GLU A 47 -19.47 13.87 -21.50
N PRO A 48 -18.71 14.80 -20.88
CA PRO A 48 -17.27 14.64 -20.72
C PRO A 48 -16.93 13.44 -19.82
N PRO A 49 -15.72 12.86 -19.97
CA PRO A 49 -15.21 11.84 -19.06
C PRO A 49 -15.23 12.31 -17.60
N THR A 50 -15.47 11.38 -16.68
CA THR A 50 -15.45 11.69 -15.23
C THR A 50 -14.02 11.61 -14.70
N THR A 51 -13.53 12.67 -14.04
CA THR A 51 -12.23 12.64 -13.37
C THR A 51 -12.33 11.94 -12.02
N PHE A 52 -11.59 10.85 -11.86
CA PHE A 52 -11.40 10.15 -10.58
C PHE A 52 -10.14 10.65 -9.90
N PHE A 53 -10.15 10.66 -8.57
CA PHE A 53 -8.99 11.06 -7.78
C PHE A 53 -8.97 10.41 -6.40
N GLU A 54 -7.77 10.25 -5.87
CA GLU A 54 -7.51 9.96 -4.47
C GLU A 54 -7.22 11.27 -3.73
N VAL A 55 -7.74 11.43 -2.51
CA VAL A 55 -7.46 12.62 -1.69
C VAL A 55 -6.14 12.43 -0.96
N ASP A 56 -5.18 13.29 -1.30
CA ASP A 56 -3.88 13.38 -0.63
C ASP A 56 -3.43 14.85 -0.54
N ARG A 57 -2.38 15.10 0.24
CA ARG A 57 -1.68 16.39 0.26
C ARG A 57 -0.98 16.61 -1.09
N PRO A 58 -1.22 17.75 -1.77
CA PRO A 58 -0.51 18.06 -3.01
C PRO A 58 1.00 18.05 -2.80
N ILE A 59 1.72 17.32 -3.65
CA ILE A 59 3.18 17.34 -3.70
C ILE A 59 3.60 18.71 -4.23
N ARG A 60 4.37 19.45 -3.43
CA ARG A 60 4.82 20.80 -3.79
C ARG A 60 6.34 20.83 -3.87
N PRO A 61 6.91 21.41 -4.93
CA PRO A 61 8.34 21.67 -4.99
C PRO A 61 8.80 22.51 -3.80
N PRO A 62 9.98 22.22 -3.23
CA PRO A 62 10.59 23.07 -2.21
C PRO A 62 10.68 24.52 -2.70
N ARG A 63 10.45 25.48 -1.80
CA ARG A 63 10.53 26.91 -2.16
C ARG A 63 11.92 27.24 -2.69
N GLY A 64 11.96 27.98 -3.80
CA GLY A 64 13.21 28.35 -4.47
C GLY A 64 13.77 27.27 -5.39
N SER A 65 13.15 26.09 -5.51
CA SER A 65 13.58 25.11 -6.53
C SER A 65 13.25 25.58 -7.96
N ALA A 66 14.08 25.17 -8.93
CA ALA A 66 13.85 25.36 -10.36
C ALA A 66 13.18 24.12 -10.97
N GLY A 67 12.36 24.29 -12.01
CA GLY A 67 11.67 23.20 -12.71
C GLY A 67 10.18 23.50 -12.98
N PRO A 68 9.38 22.49 -13.38
CA PRO A 68 9.80 21.11 -13.61
C PRO A 68 10.56 20.93 -14.92
N CYS A 69 11.61 20.11 -14.90
CA CYS A 69 12.05 19.40 -16.10
C CYS A 69 11.21 18.12 -16.23
N SER A 70 10.42 17.99 -17.30
CA SER A 70 9.48 16.87 -17.46
C SER A 70 9.90 15.95 -18.60
N THR A 71 9.84 14.64 -18.40
CA THR A 71 10.19 13.63 -19.42
C THR A 71 9.15 12.52 -19.44
N LEU A 72 8.57 12.25 -20.60
CA LEU A 72 7.70 11.09 -20.82
C LEU A 72 8.55 9.83 -20.85
N LEU A 73 8.31 8.93 -19.90
CA LEU A 73 9.04 7.67 -19.76
C LEU A 73 8.44 6.57 -20.62
N LEU A 74 7.11 6.50 -20.66
CA LEU A 74 6.37 5.45 -21.37
C LEU A 74 4.97 5.95 -21.71
N SER A 75 4.51 5.63 -22.92
CA SER A 75 3.11 5.77 -23.34
C SER A 75 2.65 4.44 -23.90
N ALA A 76 1.61 3.86 -23.30
CA ALA A 76 1.17 2.51 -23.64
C ALA A 76 -0.35 2.34 -23.56
N THR A 77 -0.83 1.31 -24.26
CA THR A 77 -2.23 0.90 -24.27
C THR A 77 -2.35 -0.50 -23.70
N PHE A 78 -3.22 -0.67 -22.70
CA PHE A 78 -3.42 -1.92 -21.97
C PHE A 78 -4.84 -2.43 -22.24
N GLY A 79 -4.96 -3.29 -23.25
CA GLY A 79 -6.20 -3.99 -23.63
C GLY A 79 -6.18 -5.46 -23.19
N ALA A 80 -5.59 -6.33 -24.01
CA ALA A 80 -5.45 -7.76 -23.73
C ALA A 80 -4.04 -8.10 -23.24
N THR A 81 -3.65 -7.54 -22.10
CA THR A 81 -2.29 -7.61 -21.52
C THR A 81 -2.15 -8.59 -20.36
N TYR A 82 -3.25 -9.14 -19.85
CA TYR A 82 -3.21 -10.16 -18.81
C TYR A 82 -2.44 -11.40 -19.27
N GLY A 83 -1.52 -11.87 -18.43
CA GLY A 83 -0.65 -13.01 -18.75
C GLY A 83 0.32 -12.74 -19.91
N ARG A 84 0.58 -11.48 -20.24
CA ARG A 84 1.58 -11.06 -21.23
C ARG A 84 2.74 -10.32 -20.56
N PRO A 85 3.87 -10.13 -21.25
CA PRO A 85 4.98 -9.37 -20.70
C PRO A 85 4.62 -7.92 -20.39
N PRO A 86 5.30 -7.30 -19.41
CA PRO A 86 5.19 -5.86 -19.16
C PRO A 86 5.54 -5.04 -20.40
N ALA A 87 4.93 -3.86 -20.52
CA ALA A 87 5.36 -2.87 -21.49
C ALA A 87 6.68 -2.25 -20.99
N THR A 88 7.72 -2.26 -21.82
CA THR A 88 9.04 -1.72 -21.45
C THR A 88 9.48 -0.57 -22.35
N ALA A 89 10.33 0.30 -21.80
CA ALA A 89 11.01 1.36 -22.52
C ALA A 89 12.41 1.56 -21.94
N ALA A 90 13.40 1.83 -22.80
CA ALA A 90 14.73 2.21 -22.35
C ALA A 90 14.66 3.55 -21.59
N TYR A 91 15.33 3.62 -20.44
CA TYR A 91 15.46 4.82 -19.63
C TYR A 91 16.84 5.43 -19.81
N ALA A 92 16.87 6.73 -20.10
CA ALA A 92 18.06 7.55 -19.99
C ALA A 92 17.76 8.72 -19.03
N PRO A 93 18.68 9.05 -18.11
CA PRO A 93 18.53 10.21 -17.25
C PRO A 93 18.26 11.48 -18.09
N PRO A 94 17.23 12.29 -17.76
CA PRO A 94 16.95 13.52 -18.50
C PRO A 94 18.17 14.46 -18.53
N ALA A 95 18.46 15.10 -19.66
CA ALA A 95 19.64 15.96 -19.83
C ALA A 95 19.75 17.05 -18.75
N CYS A 96 18.61 17.63 -18.37
CA CYS A 96 18.50 18.63 -17.30
C CYS A 96 19.01 18.13 -15.93
N LEU A 97 18.95 16.82 -15.65
CA LEU A 97 19.50 16.23 -14.42
C LEU A 97 21.03 16.29 -14.45
N GLY A 98 21.63 15.99 -15.59
CA GLY A 98 23.08 16.16 -15.81
C GLY A 98 23.50 17.62 -15.71
N ASP A 99 22.78 18.51 -16.39
CA ASP A 99 23.05 19.96 -16.38
C ASP A 99 22.95 20.58 -14.97
N ALA A 100 22.06 20.05 -14.12
CA ALA A 100 21.88 20.51 -12.75
C ALA A 100 22.95 19.99 -11.78
N GLY A 101 23.81 19.03 -12.18
CA GLY A 101 24.82 18.42 -11.30
C GLY A 101 24.45 17.04 -10.75
N GLY A 102 23.54 16.32 -11.41
CA GLY A 102 23.19 14.92 -11.10
C GLY A 102 22.26 14.75 -9.90
N ALA A 103 22.25 13.54 -9.33
CA ALA A 103 21.38 13.16 -8.21
C ALA A 103 21.44 14.14 -7.02
N GLY A 104 22.63 14.66 -6.70
CA GLY A 104 22.84 15.56 -5.56
C GLY A 104 22.14 16.92 -5.69
N ALA A 105 21.80 17.34 -6.91
CA ALA A 105 21.09 18.59 -7.18
C ALA A 105 19.56 18.45 -7.10
N LEU A 106 19.06 17.22 -7.02
CA LEU A 106 17.63 16.94 -7.04
C LEU A 106 16.97 17.40 -5.73
N ALA A 107 16.01 18.33 -5.85
CA ALA A 107 15.20 18.83 -4.75
C ALA A 107 13.92 18.00 -4.57
N LEU A 108 13.30 17.60 -5.68
CA LEU A 108 12.08 16.79 -5.72
C LEU A 108 12.02 16.06 -7.07
N ALA A 109 11.64 14.79 -7.05
CA ALA A 109 11.20 14.06 -8.25
C ALA A 109 9.79 13.51 -8.05
N VAL A 110 8.92 13.76 -9.02
CA VAL A 110 7.53 13.30 -9.02
C VAL A 110 7.31 12.39 -10.22
N LEU A 111 6.90 11.16 -9.95
CA LEU A 111 6.41 10.23 -10.97
C LEU A 111 4.91 10.41 -11.12
N GLU A 112 4.47 10.79 -12.31
CA GLU A 112 3.07 10.96 -12.66
C GLU A 112 2.60 9.84 -13.59
N TRP A 113 1.57 9.11 -13.17
CA TRP A 113 0.75 8.28 -14.02
C TRP A 113 -0.50 9.06 -14.41
N ALA A 114 -0.80 9.17 -15.70
CA ALA A 114 -2.05 9.73 -16.20
C ALA A 114 -2.71 8.75 -17.17
N ALA A 115 -3.99 8.44 -16.97
CA ALA A 115 -4.68 7.48 -17.82
C ALA A 115 -6.14 7.85 -18.09
N ASP A 116 -6.63 7.37 -19.24
CA ASP A 116 -8.03 7.37 -19.61
C ASP A 116 -8.52 5.95 -19.97
N CYS A 117 -9.82 5.73 -19.79
CA CYS A 117 -10.46 4.48 -20.16
C CYS A 117 -11.95 4.68 -20.41
N ARG A 118 -12.50 3.98 -21.40
CA ARG A 118 -13.91 4.03 -21.78
C ARG A 118 -14.49 2.64 -21.90
N GLY A 119 -15.73 2.46 -21.46
CA GLY A 119 -16.43 1.18 -21.50
C GLY A 119 -16.61 0.60 -20.11
N ARG A 120 -16.61 -0.73 -20.01
CA ARG A 120 -16.76 -1.47 -18.76
C ARG A 120 -15.48 -2.23 -18.44
N GLN A 121 -14.98 -2.10 -17.22
CA GLN A 121 -13.85 -2.87 -16.71
C GLN A 121 -13.97 -2.95 -15.18
N PHE A 122 -13.48 -4.04 -14.60
CA PHE A 122 -13.25 -4.12 -13.15
C PHE A 122 -11.89 -3.54 -12.82
N ASP A 123 -11.68 -3.27 -11.55
CA ASP A 123 -10.39 -2.80 -11.08
C ASP A 123 -9.27 -3.83 -11.32
N ARG A 124 -8.07 -3.31 -11.56
CA ARG A 124 -6.84 -4.04 -11.86
C ARG A 124 -5.72 -3.42 -11.04
N ILE A 125 -4.84 -4.27 -10.51
CA ILE A 125 -3.56 -3.81 -9.99
C ILE A 125 -2.54 -3.67 -11.12
N PHE A 126 -1.72 -2.63 -11.01
CA PHE A 126 -0.56 -2.41 -11.84
C PHE A 126 0.64 -1.93 -11.03
N GLY A 127 1.82 -2.16 -11.60
CA GLY A 127 3.10 -1.72 -11.06
C GLY A 127 3.95 -1.00 -12.10
N VAL A 128 4.82 -0.12 -11.61
CA VAL A 128 5.82 0.60 -12.40
C VAL A 128 7.19 0.39 -11.76
N TRP A 129 8.14 -0.13 -12.54
CA TRP A 129 9.52 -0.36 -12.10
C TRP A 129 10.50 0.43 -12.97
N LEU A 130 11.63 0.81 -12.37
CA LEU A 130 12.82 1.27 -13.06
C LEU A 130 13.99 0.35 -12.70
N SER A 131 14.54 -0.34 -13.70
CA SER A 131 15.60 -1.35 -13.54
C SER A 131 15.25 -2.41 -12.48
N GLY A 132 13.96 -2.77 -12.39
CA GLY A 132 13.42 -3.71 -11.42
C GLY A 132 13.08 -3.12 -10.04
N ALA A 133 13.42 -1.88 -9.73
CA ALA A 133 13.02 -1.25 -8.47
C ALA A 133 11.62 -0.67 -8.60
N GLU A 134 10.69 -1.06 -7.72
CA GLU A 134 9.30 -0.61 -7.82
C GLU A 134 9.18 0.86 -7.39
N LEU A 135 8.59 1.68 -8.26
CA LEU A 135 8.37 3.09 -7.99
C LEU A 135 6.92 3.38 -7.61
N LEU A 136 5.96 2.65 -8.18
CA LEU A 136 4.52 2.84 -7.95
C LEU A 136 3.78 1.50 -8.04
N ARG A 137 2.94 1.22 -7.03
CA ARG A 137 1.86 0.25 -7.09
C ARG A 137 0.52 0.96 -7.03
N SER A 138 -0.42 0.56 -7.87
CA SER A 138 -1.67 1.29 -8.02
C SER A 138 -2.82 0.40 -8.49
N CYS A 139 -4.04 0.78 -8.11
CA CYS A 139 -5.29 0.22 -8.58
C CYS A 139 -5.91 1.14 -9.63
N THR A 140 -6.30 0.58 -10.78
CA THR A 140 -7.06 1.30 -11.80
C THR A 140 -8.41 1.73 -11.26
N ALA A 141 -8.93 2.90 -11.64
CA ALA A 141 -10.35 3.19 -11.45
C ALA A 141 -11.23 2.39 -12.43
N GLU A 142 -12.47 2.12 -12.01
CA GLU A 142 -13.45 1.45 -12.87
C GLU A 142 -14.12 2.44 -13.85
N PRO A 143 -14.03 2.19 -15.17
CA PRO A 143 -14.55 3.09 -16.20
C PRO A 143 -16.07 3.08 -16.31
N ARG A 144 -16.56 4.12 -17.00
CA ARG A 144 -17.94 4.27 -17.43
C ARG A 144 -18.03 4.20 -18.95
N PRO A 145 -19.24 3.96 -19.50
CA PRO A 145 -19.46 4.03 -20.95
C PRO A 145 -19.00 5.34 -21.61
N ASN A 146 -19.15 6.49 -20.95
CA ASN A 146 -18.72 7.80 -21.43
C ASN A 146 -17.26 8.15 -21.10
N GLY A 147 -16.55 7.28 -20.39
CA GLY A 147 -15.14 7.43 -20.09
C GLY A 147 -14.81 8.05 -18.74
N ILE A 148 -13.56 7.84 -18.34
CA ILE A 148 -12.96 8.39 -17.13
C ILE A 148 -11.54 8.89 -17.40
N LEU A 149 -11.09 9.77 -16.54
CA LEU A 149 -9.72 10.27 -16.47
C LEU A 149 -9.23 10.13 -15.04
N TRP A 150 -7.96 9.79 -14.84
CA TRP A 150 -7.34 9.92 -13.53
C TRP A 150 -5.84 10.16 -13.66
N SER A 151 -5.27 10.67 -12.57
CA SER A 151 -3.84 10.75 -12.41
C SER A 151 -3.40 10.34 -11.00
N VAL A 152 -2.17 9.85 -10.90
CA VAL A 152 -1.50 9.54 -9.64
C VAL A 152 -0.13 10.20 -9.68
N SER A 153 0.21 10.98 -8.66
CA SER A 153 1.53 11.59 -8.52
C SER A 153 2.19 11.05 -7.26
N ARG A 154 3.41 10.53 -7.39
CA ARG A 154 4.17 9.95 -6.27
C ARG A 154 5.53 10.61 -6.16
N ASP A 155 5.89 11.00 -4.93
CA ASP A 155 7.24 11.48 -4.64
C ASP A 155 8.22 10.30 -4.71
N VAL A 156 9.13 10.37 -5.68
CA VAL A 156 10.19 9.38 -5.95
C VAL A 156 11.58 9.95 -5.70
N THR A 157 11.69 11.07 -4.97
CA THR A 157 12.96 11.76 -4.67
C THR A 157 13.96 10.85 -3.96
N ARG A 158 13.47 9.91 -3.16
CA ARG A 158 14.33 8.93 -2.46
C ARG A 158 15.13 8.02 -3.40
N TYR A 159 14.69 7.90 -4.65
CA TYR A 159 15.35 7.11 -5.71
C TYR A 159 16.31 7.95 -6.56
N ALA A 160 16.79 9.10 -6.07
CA ALA A 160 17.65 10.01 -6.83
C ALA A 160 18.85 9.33 -7.51
N ALA A 161 19.51 8.40 -6.81
CA ALA A 161 20.63 7.63 -7.36
C ALA A 161 20.19 6.76 -8.55
N LEU A 162 19.05 6.05 -8.43
CA LEU A 162 18.50 5.24 -9.52
C LEU A 162 18.08 6.07 -10.73
N LEU A 163 17.50 7.26 -10.50
CA LEU A 163 17.09 8.19 -11.56
C LEU A 163 18.29 8.82 -12.29
N ALA A 164 19.49 8.77 -11.71
CA ALA A 164 20.69 9.30 -12.32
C ALA A 164 21.40 8.28 -13.24
N GLU A 165 20.92 7.04 -13.30
CA GLU A 165 21.53 5.97 -14.08
C GLU A 165 20.63 5.52 -15.25
N PRO A 166 21.20 5.18 -16.43
CA PRO A 166 20.46 4.52 -17.50
C PRO A 166 19.85 3.19 -17.04
N GLY A 167 18.72 2.79 -17.64
CA GLY A 167 18.00 1.61 -17.21
C GLY A 167 16.87 1.19 -18.13
N GLU A 168 15.92 0.44 -17.58
CA GLU A 168 14.70 0.03 -18.27
C GLU A 168 13.48 0.33 -17.40
N VAL A 169 12.52 1.07 -17.93
CA VAL A 169 11.20 1.22 -17.33
C VAL A 169 10.36 0.02 -17.73
N ALA A 170 9.67 -0.58 -16.77
CA ALA A 170 8.69 -1.63 -16.99
C ALA A 170 7.35 -1.27 -16.34
N VAL A 171 6.25 -1.47 -17.08
CA VAL A 171 4.89 -1.26 -16.58
C VAL A 171 4.06 -2.51 -16.87
N TYR A 172 3.51 -3.10 -15.82
CA TYR A 172 2.57 -4.22 -15.95
C TYR A 172 1.20 -3.82 -15.43
N LEU A 173 0.22 -3.82 -16.32
CA LEU A 173 -1.21 -3.72 -16.02
C LEU A 173 -1.89 -4.89 -16.73
N GLY A 174 -2.25 -5.92 -15.97
CA GLY A 174 -2.90 -7.12 -16.50
C GLY A 174 -4.37 -6.87 -16.82
N ASN A 175 -4.69 -6.53 -18.06
CA ASN A 175 -6.07 -6.25 -18.50
C ASN A 175 -6.62 -7.34 -19.43
N LEU A 176 -7.94 -7.51 -19.39
CA LEU A 176 -8.69 -8.47 -20.19
C LEU A 176 -9.82 -7.74 -20.93
N ILE A 177 -9.99 -8.09 -22.22
CA ILE A 177 -11.06 -7.57 -23.07
C ILE A 177 -11.89 -8.73 -23.60
N ASP A 178 -13.20 -8.64 -23.43
CA ASP A 178 -14.18 -9.54 -24.01
C ASP A 178 -15.52 -8.79 -24.30
N LYS A 179 -16.60 -9.54 -24.51
CA LYS A 179 -17.94 -8.98 -24.78
C LYS A 179 -18.53 -8.19 -23.60
N THR A 180 -18.06 -8.44 -22.38
CA THR A 180 -18.48 -7.80 -21.13
C THR A 180 -17.50 -6.69 -20.75
N TYR A 181 -16.20 -7.01 -20.74
CA TYR A 181 -15.11 -6.12 -20.38
C TYR A 181 -14.56 -5.45 -21.62
N THR A 182 -14.94 -4.19 -21.83
CA THR A 182 -14.63 -3.42 -23.04
C THR A 182 -13.65 -2.28 -22.79
N GLY A 183 -13.30 -2.04 -21.53
CA GLY A 183 -12.43 -0.94 -21.11
C GLY A 183 -10.96 -1.19 -21.43
N VAL A 184 -10.43 -0.40 -22.36
CA VAL A 184 -9.00 -0.33 -22.70
C VAL A 184 -8.40 0.89 -22.02
N TYR A 185 -7.31 0.69 -21.28
CA TYR A 185 -6.58 1.78 -20.61
C TYR A 185 -5.53 2.35 -21.56
N HIS A 186 -5.52 3.67 -21.70
CA HIS A 186 -4.45 4.41 -22.36
C HIS A 186 -3.73 5.23 -21.29
N ALA A 187 -2.41 5.04 -21.16
CA ALA A 187 -1.67 5.63 -20.05
C ALA A 187 -0.34 6.25 -20.48
N ASN A 188 -0.01 7.35 -19.82
CA ASN A 188 1.27 8.03 -19.90
C ASN A 188 1.94 8.01 -18.52
N LEU A 189 3.23 7.71 -18.51
CA LEU A 189 4.09 7.78 -17.35
C LEU A 189 5.11 8.92 -17.56
N THR A 190 5.04 9.96 -16.74
CA THR A 190 5.88 11.15 -16.85
C THR A 190 6.70 11.34 -15.57
N LEU A 191 7.97 11.72 -15.71
CA LEU A 191 8.83 12.09 -14.59
C LEU A 191 9.02 13.61 -14.58
N HIS A 192 8.74 14.25 -13.46
CA HIS A 192 8.95 15.68 -13.22
C HIS A 192 10.07 15.89 -12.21
N LEU A 193 11.12 16.59 -12.61
CA LEU A 193 12.29 16.87 -11.79
C LEU A 193 12.36 18.35 -11.42
N TYR A 194 12.63 18.62 -10.14
CA TYR A 194 12.87 19.95 -9.61
C TYR A 194 14.24 19.99 -8.93
N PHE A 195 14.99 21.06 -9.16
CA PHE A 195 16.39 21.18 -8.77
C PHE A 195 16.59 22.28 -7.75
N ARG A 196 17.59 22.11 -6.87
CA ARG A 196 18.01 23.15 -5.94
C ARG A 196 18.74 24.24 -6.72
N THR A 197 18.38 25.51 -6.49
CA THR A 197 19.04 26.65 -7.15
C THR A 197 20.32 27.10 -6.43
N ASP A 198 20.43 26.81 -5.13
CA ASP A 198 21.60 27.14 -4.33
C ASP A 198 22.33 25.87 -3.87
N PRO A 199 23.68 25.87 -3.87
CA PRO A 199 24.45 24.81 -3.25
C PRO A 199 24.17 24.82 -1.74
N GLN A 200 23.32 23.90 -1.28
CA GLN A 200 23.17 23.66 0.15
C GLN A 200 24.35 22.80 0.64
N PRO A 201 24.89 23.05 1.85
CA PRO A 201 25.86 22.16 2.46
C PRO A 201 25.29 20.74 2.47
N GLN A 202 26.10 19.75 2.09
CA GLN A 202 25.68 18.35 2.20
C GLN A 202 25.30 18.08 3.66
N PRO A 203 24.13 17.49 3.92
CA PRO A 203 23.78 17.10 5.27
C PRO A 203 24.82 16.09 5.79
N PRO A 204 25.10 16.05 7.09
CA PRO A 204 25.87 14.98 7.71
C PRO A 204 25.41 13.59 7.19
N PRO A 205 26.31 12.60 7.08
CA PRO A 205 25.98 11.29 6.48
C PRO A 205 24.74 10.60 7.07
N GLN A 206 24.48 10.77 8.37
CA GLN A 206 23.31 10.21 9.06
C GLN A 206 22.01 10.99 8.82
N GLN A 207 22.11 12.16 8.19
CA GLN A 207 21.02 13.06 7.80
C GLN A 207 20.79 13.06 6.29
N GLN A 208 21.60 12.31 5.53
CA GLN A 208 21.40 12.13 4.10
C GLN A 208 20.10 11.33 3.87
N GLN A 209 19.10 11.99 3.28
CA GLN A 209 17.79 11.37 3.03
C GLN A 209 17.79 10.42 1.84
N GLN A 210 18.65 10.68 0.86
CA GLN A 210 18.76 9.90 -0.37
C GLN A 210 19.85 8.85 -0.21
N ALA A 211 19.52 7.59 -0.52
CA ALA A 211 20.51 6.52 -0.61
C ALA A 211 21.41 6.71 -1.83
N ASP A 212 22.63 6.20 -1.74
CA ASP A 212 23.63 6.26 -2.81
C ASP A 212 23.44 5.11 -3.81
N LEU A 213 22.79 4.02 -3.40
CA LEU A 213 22.46 2.88 -4.24
C LEU A 213 21.07 2.31 -3.88
N ILE A 214 20.30 1.96 -4.91
CA ILE A 214 19.00 1.28 -4.79
C ILE A 214 19.15 -0.09 -5.43
N VAL A 215 19.00 -1.16 -4.65
CA VAL A 215 19.08 -2.53 -5.15
C VAL A 215 17.67 -3.16 -5.14
N PRO A 216 17.14 -3.59 -6.31
CA PRO A 216 15.79 -4.13 -6.40
C PRO A 216 15.72 -5.59 -5.92
N ILE A 217 14.77 -5.86 -5.02
CA ILE A 217 14.42 -7.20 -4.53
C ILE A 217 13.09 -7.61 -5.17
N SER A 218 13.15 -7.86 -6.47
CA SER A 218 12.05 -8.21 -7.36
C SER A 218 12.49 -9.27 -8.38
N ARG A 219 11.53 -9.89 -9.07
CA ARG A 219 11.76 -10.81 -10.19
C ARG A 219 12.35 -10.06 -11.39
N SER A 220 13.20 -10.76 -12.13
CA SER A 220 13.82 -10.22 -13.34
C SER A 220 13.00 -10.55 -14.59
N LEU A 221 13.01 -9.64 -15.58
CA LEU A 221 12.47 -9.89 -16.91
C LEU A 221 13.31 -10.95 -17.68
N PRO A 222 12.75 -11.64 -18.69
CA PRO A 222 11.36 -11.56 -19.17
C PRO A 222 10.37 -12.34 -18.28
N LEU A 223 9.16 -11.81 -18.14
CA LEU A 223 8.05 -12.41 -17.39
C LEU A 223 6.76 -12.25 -18.19
N ASN A 224 5.72 -13.02 -17.87
CA ASN A 224 4.34 -12.82 -18.36
C ASN A 224 3.44 -12.22 -17.25
N ASP A 225 4.05 -11.40 -16.40
CA ASP A 225 3.49 -10.85 -15.17
C ASP A 225 4.33 -9.63 -14.73
N GLY A 226 3.93 -8.95 -13.66
CA GLY A 226 4.72 -7.93 -12.98
C GLY A 226 5.99 -8.49 -12.33
N GLN A 227 6.92 -7.59 -11.95
CA GLN A 227 8.19 -7.98 -11.33
C GLN A 227 8.07 -8.33 -9.84
N TRP A 228 6.91 -8.17 -9.23
CA TRP A 228 6.65 -8.61 -7.85
C TRP A 228 6.72 -10.14 -7.69
N PHE A 229 7.05 -10.60 -6.49
CA PHE A 229 6.80 -11.99 -6.11
C PHE A 229 5.31 -12.20 -5.86
N ALA A 230 4.81 -13.42 -6.10
CA ALA A 230 3.42 -13.79 -5.83
C ALA A 230 3.39 -14.93 -4.82
N ILE A 231 3.23 -14.60 -3.54
CA ILE A 231 3.15 -15.58 -2.45
C ILE A 231 1.80 -16.30 -2.52
N GLN A 232 1.84 -17.61 -2.63
CA GLN A 232 0.70 -18.47 -2.97
C GLN A 232 -0.02 -19.07 -1.76
N ASN A 233 0.56 -19.04 -0.55
CA ASN A 233 -0.04 -19.54 0.69
C ASN A 233 0.88 -19.23 1.89
N ALA A 234 0.45 -19.58 3.10
CA ALA A 234 1.17 -19.33 4.35
C ALA A 234 2.56 -20.01 4.48
N THR A 235 2.88 -21.01 3.67
CA THR A 235 4.19 -21.70 3.68
C THR A 235 5.12 -21.26 2.56
N ASP A 236 4.60 -20.49 1.61
CA ASP A 236 5.36 -19.98 0.48
C ASP A 236 6.20 -18.77 0.91
N VAL A 237 7.51 -18.88 0.71
CA VAL A 237 8.48 -17.82 0.96
C VAL A 237 9.21 -17.55 -0.34
N GLN A 238 9.10 -16.31 -0.80
CA GLN A 238 9.73 -15.84 -2.02
C GLN A 238 10.94 -14.99 -1.66
N SER A 239 12.06 -15.20 -2.35
CA SER A 239 13.32 -14.52 -2.00
C SER A 239 14.16 -14.14 -3.21
N LYS A 240 15.15 -13.28 -2.96
CA LYS A 240 16.22 -12.95 -3.90
C LYS A 240 17.55 -12.89 -3.16
N LYS A 241 18.56 -13.47 -3.78
CA LYS A 241 19.95 -13.34 -3.32
C LYS A 241 20.61 -12.12 -3.93
N LEU A 242 21.32 -11.36 -3.11
CA LEU A 242 22.12 -10.22 -3.53
C LEU A 242 23.24 -9.96 -2.53
N ALA A 243 24.37 -9.44 -3.02
CA ALA A 243 25.46 -8.96 -2.18
C ALA A 243 25.27 -7.46 -1.88
N ILE A 244 25.65 -7.05 -0.67
CA ILE A 244 25.69 -5.64 -0.26
C ILE A 244 27.14 -5.13 -0.41
N PRO A 245 27.37 -3.93 -0.98
CA PRO A 245 28.70 -3.33 -1.01
C PRO A 245 29.31 -3.22 0.39
N SER A 246 30.55 -3.69 0.53
CA SER A 246 31.24 -3.78 1.82
C SER A 246 31.52 -2.44 2.49
N ASN A 247 31.32 -1.32 1.81
CA ASN A 247 31.43 0.04 2.36
C ASN A 247 30.08 0.64 2.76
N THR A 248 29.00 -0.14 2.82
CA THR A 248 27.69 0.34 3.25
C THR A 248 27.71 0.69 4.74
N TYR A 249 27.20 1.86 5.12
CA TYR A 249 27.07 2.29 6.52
C TYR A 249 25.63 2.39 7.03
N ARG A 250 24.63 2.35 6.14
CA ARG A 250 23.21 2.33 6.46
C ARG A 250 22.45 1.54 5.40
N ALA A 251 21.44 0.78 5.82
CA ALA A 251 20.59 0.01 4.91
C ALA A 251 19.13 0.02 5.37
N VAL A 252 18.21 0.34 4.46
CA VAL A 252 16.76 0.36 4.72
C VAL A 252 16.04 -0.43 3.64
N LEU A 253 15.20 -1.37 4.05
CA LEU A 253 14.36 -2.18 3.18
C LEU A 253 12.98 -1.52 3.06
N GLN A 254 12.60 -1.07 1.86
CA GLN A 254 11.27 -0.56 1.56
C GLN A 254 10.42 -1.65 0.91
N VAL A 255 9.40 -2.13 1.61
CA VAL A 255 8.54 -3.24 1.18
C VAL A 255 7.25 -2.69 0.55
N PHE A 256 6.88 -3.24 -0.60
CA PHE A 256 5.59 -3.00 -1.25
C PHE A 256 4.71 -4.25 -1.08
N VAL A 257 3.43 -4.04 -0.77
CA VAL A 257 2.49 -5.15 -0.55
C VAL A 257 1.13 -4.84 -1.16
N SER A 258 0.52 -5.85 -1.78
CA SER A 258 -0.90 -5.86 -2.14
C SER A 258 -1.43 -7.29 -2.07
N PHE A 259 -2.71 -7.44 -1.75
CA PHE A 259 -3.36 -8.72 -1.46
C PHE A 259 -4.55 -8.89 -2.40
N HIS A 260 -4.66 -10.06 -3.03
CA HIS A 260 -5.63 -10.33 -4.10
C HIS A 260 -6.32 -11.64 -3.82
N SER A 261 -7.21 -12.03 -4.73
CA SER A 261 -7.85 -13.34 -4.66
C SER A 261 -8.60 -13.55 -3.34
N ASP A 262 -8.52 -14.72 -2.72
CA ASP A 262 -9.26 -15.04 -1.50
C ASP A 262 -8.81 -14.18 -0.30
N ASP A 263 -7.69 -13.45 -0.45
CA ASP A 263 -7.21 -12.48 0.52
C ASP A 263 -7.53 -11.02 0.16
N GLU A 264 -8.23 -10.70 -0.93
CA GLU A 264 -8.63 -9.31 -1.23
C GLU A 264 -9.41 -8.66 -0.06
N PHE A 265 -10.21 -9.48 0.65
CA PHE A 265 -11.01 -9.07 1.81
C PHE A 265 -10.63 -9.81 3.09
N TRP A 266 -9.34 -10.17 3.25
CA TRP A 266 -8.84 -11.02 4.36
C TRP A 266 -9.35 -10.63 5.75
N TYR A 267 -9.58 -9.34 6.00
CA TYR A 267 -10.09 -8.77 7.26
C TYR A 267 -11.55 -9.16 7.58
N THR A 268 -12.25 -9.77 6.63
CA THR A 268 -13.61 -10.30 6.77
C THR A 268 -13.65 -11.83 6.85
N ASN A 269 -12.50 -12.51 6.66
CA ASN A 269 -12.46 -13.96 6.60
C ASN A 269 -12.73 -14.59 7.97
N PRO A 270 -13.67 -15.55 8.07
CA PRO A 270 -13.91 -16.28 9.30
C PRO A 270 -12.81 -17.34 9.58
N PRO A 271 -12.72 -17.85 10.81
CA PRO A 271 -11.87 -18.99 11.13
C PRO A 271 -12.29 -20.27 10.41
N ASN A 272 -11.33 -21.15 10.11
CA ASN A 272 -11.58 -22.41 9.39
C ASN A 272 -12.58 -23.33 10.11
N ASP A 273 -12.66 -23.27 11.44
CA ASP A 273 -13.58 -24.09 12.24
C ASP A 273 -15.05 -23.72 11.98
N TYR A 274 -15.34 -22.44 11.79
CA TYR A 274 -16.67 -21.96 11.39
C TYR A 274 -17.05 -22.46 9.98
N ILE A 275 -16.10 -22.39 9.04
CA ILE A 275 -16.30 -22.87 7.67
C ILE A 275 -16.62 -24.36 7.66
N ARG A 276 -15.84 -25.18 8.38
CA ARG A 276 -16.06 -26.63 8.48
C ARG A 276 -17.38 -26.97 9.15
N ALA A 277 -17.73 -26.29 10.25
CA ALA A 277 -18.97 -26.55 10.97
C ALA A 277 -20.23 -26.24 10.14
N ASN A 278 -20.13 -25.32 9.18
CA ASN A 278 -21.25 -24.88 8.34
C ASN A 278 -21.16 -25.34 6.87
N ASN A 279 -20.17 -26.18 6.51
CA ASN A 279 -19.94 -26.66 5.15
C ASN A 279 -19.80 -25.54 4.09
N LEU A 280 -19.10 -24.46 4.43
CA LEU A 280 -18.95 -23.26 3.57
C LEU A 280 -17.69 -23.32 2.68
N SER A 281 -17.58 -24.33 1.82
CA SER A 281 -16.34 -24.60 1.06
C SER A 281 -15.90 -23.50 0.08
N SER A 282 -16.77 -22.53 -0.23
CA SER A 282 -16.47 -21.39 -1.10
C SER A 282 -16.06 -20.11 -0.35
N VAL A 283 -16.10 -20.11 0.98
CA VAL A 283 -15.76 -18.93 1.79
C VAL A 283 -14.26 -18.94 2.10
N PRO A 284 -13.51 -17.87 1.78
CA PRO A 284 -12.12 -17.70 2.19
C PRO A 284 -11.93 -17.85 3.70
N GLY A 285 -10.97 -18.67 4.10
CA GLY A 285 -10.69 -18.99 5.49
C GLY A 285 -9.47 -18.27 6.09
N ASN A 286 -8.78 -18.98 6.98
CA ASN A 286 -7.57 -18.57 7.70
C ASN A 286 -7.75 -17.35 8.63
N GLY A 287 -8.98 -16.96 8.93
CA GLY A 287 -9.28 -15.89 9.88
C GLY A 287 -8.81 -14.51 9.41
N ALA A 288 -9.09 -13.51 10.24
CA ALA A 288 -8.97 -12.11 9.86
C ALA A 288 -7.58 -11.48 10.08
N PHE A 289 -6.48 -12.24 10.11
CA PHE A 289 -5.15 -11.67 10.37
C PHE A 289 -4.12 -12.12 9.34
N ARG A 290 -3.33 -11.18 8.83
CA ARG A 290 -2.23 -11.37 7.88
C ARG A 290 -1.03 -10.53 8.31
N GLU A 291 0.16 -11.08 8.17
CA GLU A 291 1.43 -10.39 8.46
C GLU A 291 2.44 -10.74 7.37
N VAL A 292 3.04 -9.74 6.73
CA VAL A 292 4.21 -9.95 5.86
C VAL A 292 5.46 -9.97 6.74
N VAL A 293 6.24 -11.03 6.67
CA VAL A 293 7.49 -11.20 7.44
C VAL A 293 8.67 -11.05 6.49
N ALA A 294 9.55 -10.09 6.78
CA ALA A 294 10.79 -9.88 6.03
C ALA A 294 11.95 -10.62 6.72
N ARG A 295 12.71 -11.39 5.95
CA ARG A 295 13.82 -12.21 6.44
C ARG A 295 15.10 -11.93 5.67
N VAL A 296 16.23 -12.02 6.36
CA VAL A 296 17.56 -12.04 5.75
C VAL A 296 18.28 -13.28 6.28
N ASP A 297 18.73 -14.15 5.38
CA ASP A 297 19.34 -15.46 5.69
C ASP A 297 18.51 -16.29 6.69
N GLY A 298 17.17 -16.21 6.56
CA GLY A 298 16.20 -16.89 7.42
C GLY A 298 15.88 -16.17 8.74
N GLU A 299 16.70 -15.22 9.20
CA GLU A 299 16.45 -14.41 10.40
C GLU A 299 15.39 -13.33 10.12
N VAL A 300 14.44 -13.11 11.03
CA VAL A 300 13.43 -12.05 10.85
C VAL A 300 14.04 -10.69 11.14
N VAL A 301 14.09 -9.82 10.14
CA VAL A 301 14.61 -8.45 10.28
C VAL A 301 13.50 -7.41 10.49
N GLY A 302 12.26 -7.76 10.19
CA GLY A 302 11.08 -6.93 10.43
C GLY A 302 9.78 -7.56 9.96
N ALA A 303 8.68 -6.86 10.18
CA ALA A 303 7.35 -7.26 9.73
C ALA A 303 6.56 -6.05 9.22
N VAL A 304 5.54 -6.33 8.41
CA VAL A 304 4.59 -5.35 7.87
C VAL A 304 3.17 -5.83 8.13
N TRP A 305 2.41 -5.02 8.85
CA TRP A 305 0.97 -5.19 9.03
C TRP A 305 0.28 -4.14 8.15
N PRO A 306 -0.13 -4.52 6.92
CA PRO A 306 -0.49 -3.55 5.91
C PRO A 306 -1.75 -2.78 6.31
N PHE A 307 -1.80 -1.52 5.88
CA PHE A 307 -3.03 -0.76 5.85
C PHE A 307 -4.04 -1.51 4.99
N THR A 308 -5.28 -1.61 5.46
CA THR A 308 -6.35 -2.29 4.74
C THR A 308 -6.86 -1.41 3.60
N VAL A 309 -6.08 -1.35 2.52
CA VAL A 309 -6.49 -0.72 1.27
C VAL A 309 -7.73 -1.42 0.74
N ILE A 310 -8.76 -0.64 0.39
CA ILE A 310 -9.93 -1.15 -0.32
C ILE A 310 -9.82 -0.65 -1.76
N TYR A 311 -9.70 -1.59 -2.70
CA TYR A 311 -9.56 -1.29 -4.12
C TYR A 311 -10.84 -0.72 -4.73
N THR A 312 -10.75 -0.17 -5.95
CA THR A 312 -11.87 0.59 -6.53
C THR A 312 -13.07 -0.29 -6.94
N GLY A 313 -12.90 -1.62 -6.93
CA GLY A 313 -13.98 -2.61 -7.03
C GLY A 313 -14.48 -3.16 -5.70
N GLY A 314 -13.73 -2.95 -4.61
CA GLY A 314 -13.90 -3.66 -3.36
C GLY A 314 -15.12 -3.26 -2.53
N VAL A 315 -15.71 -4.21 -1.80
CA VAL A 315 -16.93 -4.10 -0.97
C VAL A 315 -18.18 -3.70 -1.76
N ASN A 316 -18.18 -2.50 -2.32
CA ASN A 316 -19.20 -1.98 -3.21
C ASN A 316 -18.54 -0.95 -4.14
N PRO A 317 -18.41 -1.21 -5.45
CA PRO A 317 -17.69 -0.33 -6.38
C PRO A 317 -18.33 1.05 -6.53
N LEU A 318 -19.59 1.23 -6.12
CA LEU A 318 -20.27 2.52 -6.17
C LEU A 318 -19.77 3.51 -5.11
N LEU A 319 -19.07 3.02 -4.08
CA LEU A 319 -18.48 3.85 -3.03
C LEU A 319 -17.32 4.69 -3.56
N TRP A 320 -16.55 4.16 -4.51
CA TRP A 320 -15.24 4.71 -4.90
C TRP A 320 -15.32 5.65 -6.10
N ARG A 321 -16.44 6.38 -6.22
CA ARG A 321 -16.79 7.18 -7.39
C ARG A 321 -17.15 8.63 -6.99
N PRO A 322 -16.52 9.66 -7.58
CA PRO A 322 -15.20 9.65 -8.21
C PRO A 322 -14.03 9.72 -7.20
N ILE A 323 -14.33 9.76 -5.89
CA ILE A 323 -13.32 9.76 -4.81
C ILE A 323 -12.99 8.30 -4.49
N THR A 324 -11.76 7.88 -4.71
CA THR A 324 -11.34 6.50 -4.51
C THR A 324 -10.94 6.20 -3.07
N GLY A 325 -10.79 4.91 -2.73
CA GLY A 325 -10.35 4.46 -1.42
C GLY A 325 -8.98 5.02 -1.05
N ILE A 326 -8.74 5.33 0.23
CA ILE A 326 -7.41 5.75 0.72
C ILE A 326 -6.36 4.71 0.30
N GLY A 327 -5.27 5.16 -0.34
CA GLY A 327 -4.16 4.31 -0.77
C GLY A 327 -4.49 3.33 -1.90
N SER A 328 -5.60 3.51 -2.62
CA SER A 328 -5.96 2.66 -3.77
C SER A 328 -5.20 3.09 -5.03
N PHE A 329 -5.00 4.38 -5.25
CA PHE A 329 -4.24 4.90 -6.38
C PHE A 329 -2.74 4.96 -6.08
N ASN A 330 -2.36 5.27 -4.84
CA ASN A 330 -0.97 5.29 -4.41
C ASN A 330 -0.80 4.35 -3.21
N LEU A 331 -0.54 3.07 -3.47
CA LEU A 331 -0.47 2.09 -2.38
C LEU A 331 0.70 2.39 -1.42
N PRO A 332 0.51 2.22 -0.10
CA PRO A 332 1.55 2.45 0.90
C PRO A 332 2.77 1.54 0.73
N THR A 333 3.90 2.00 1.25
CA THR A 333 5.13 1.21 1.40
C THR A 333 5.63 1.29 2.83
N TYR A 334 6.40 0.29 3.23
CA TYR A 334 6.81 0.10 4.62
C TYR A 334 8.33 0.00 4.73
N ASP A 335 8.93 0.86 5.53
CA ASP A 335 10.38 0.90 5.72
C ASP A 335 10.79 0.03 6.93
N ILE A 336 11.81 -0.81 6.75
CA ILE A 336 12.45 -1.63 7.79
C ILE A 336 13.94 -1.27 7.80
N ASP A 337 14.43 -0.68 8.89
CA ASP A 337 15.85 -0.33 9.00
C ASP A 337 16.67 -1.55 9.41
N ILE A 338 17.47 -2.06 8.47
CA ILE A 338 18.30 -3.26 8.67
C ILE A 338 19.76 -2.88 8.97
N THR A 339 20.07 -1.61 9.20
CA THR A 339 21.40 -1.13 9.60
C THR A 339 21.99 -1.91 10.78
N PRO A 340 21.23 -2.29 11.83
CA PRO A 340 21.76 -3.11 12.93
C PRO A 340 22.37 -4.46 12.49
N PHE A 341 21.95 -4.99 11.35
CA PHE A 341 22.40 -6.29 10.83
C PHE A 341 23.62 -6.18 9.89
N LEU A 342 24.05 -4.98 9.50
CA LEU A 342 25.13 -4.80 8.52
C LEU A 342 26.43 -5.52 8.90
N GLY A 343 26.74 -5.67 10.18
CA GLY A 343 27.91 -6.45 10.61
C GLY A 343 27.93 -7.90 10.11
N LYS A 344 26.78 -8.49 9.80
CA LYS A 344 26.63 -9.82 9.20
C LYS A 344 26.54 -9.81 7.67
N LEU A 345 26.26 -8.65 7.06
CA LEU A 345 25.89 -8.52 5.64
C LEU A 345 26.98 -7.87 4.77
N LEU A 346 28.12 -7.50 5.36
CA LEU A 346 29.22 -6.78 4.72
C LEU A 346 30.42 -7.69 4.39
N ASP A 347 30.21 -9.01 4.33
CA ASP A 347 31.26 -10.00 4.05
C ASP A 347 31.62 -10.10 2.56
N GLY A 348 30.80 -9.53 1.68
CA GLY A 348 30.98 -9.54 0.22
C GLY A 348 30.30 -10.73 -0.47
N GLU A 349 29.60 -11.58 0.29
CA GLU A 349 28.84 -12.71 -0.22
C GLU A 349 27.38 -12.31 -0.53
N GLU A 350 26.65 -13.19 -1.21
CA GLU A 350 25.23 -13.01 -1.43
C GLU A 350 24.40 -13.45 -0.20
N HIS A 351 23.48 -12.59 0.23
CA HIS A 351 22.52 -12.87 1.29
C HIS A 351 21.12 -13.05 0.72
N ASP A 352 20.34 -13.95 1.33
CA ASP A 352 18.97 -14.27 0.90
C ASP A 352 17.95 -13.34 1.57
N PHE A 353 17.32 -12.46 0.78
CA PHE A 353 16.25 -11.57 1.23
C PHE A 353 14.90 -12.19 0.90
N GLY A 354 14.19 -12.66 1.92
CA GLY A 354 12.95 -13.43 1.77
C GLY A 354 11.72 -12.75 2.37
N PHE A 355 10.56 -13.01 1.77
CA PHE A 355 9.25 -12.56 2.21
C PHE A 355 8.27 -13.72 2.28
N GLY A 356 7.54 -13.81 3.39
CA GLY A 356 6.42 -14.74 3.57
C GLY A 356 5.22 -14.02 4.17
N VAL A 357 4.03 -14.59 4.05
CA VAL A 357 2.81 -14.01 4.63
C VAL A 357 2.12 -15.00 5.57
N THR A 358 2.05 -14.65 6.85
CA THR A 358 1.34 -15.45 7.86
C THR A 358 -0.13 -15.55 7.51
N ASN A 359 -0.68 -16.77 7.56
CA ASN A 359 -2.08 -17.10 7.26
C ASN A 359 -2.55 -16.81 5.82
N ALA A 360 -1.66 -16.53 4.88
CA ALA A 360 -2.03 -16.29 3.49
C ALA A 360 -2.80 -17.48 2.87
N LEU A 361 -3.82 -17.15 2.09
CA LEU A 361 -4.57 -18.07 1.25
C LEU A 361 -3.92 -18.14 -0.12
N ASP A 362 -4.03 -17.08 -0.94
CA ASP A 362 -3.42 -16.99 -2.25
C ASP A 362 -3.23 -15.54 -2.72
N VAL A 363 -2.25 -15.36 -3.62
CA VAL A 363 -1.88 -14.13 -4.34
C VAL A 363 -1.63 -12.89 -3.48
N TRP A 364 -0.50 -12.91 -2.76
CA TRP A 364 0.11 -11.71 -2.20
C TRP A 364 1.24 -11.22 -3.10
N TYR A 365 1.10 -10.03 -3.66
CA TYR A 365 2.20 -9.40 -4.39
C TYR A 365 3.12 -8.66 -3.42
N VAL A 366 4.37 -9.11 -3.34
CA VAL A 366 5.40 -8.55 -2.47
C VAL A 366 6.69 -8.37 -3.26
N ASP A 367 7.33 -7.24 -3.09
CA ASP A 367 8.72 -6.98 -3.48
C ASP A 367 9.27 -5.85 -2.61
N ALA A 368 10.55 -5.53 -2.79
CA ALA A 368 11.18 -4.47 -2.03
C ALA A 368 12.29 -3.76 -2.80
N ASN A 369 12.62 -2.56 -2.31
CA ASN A 369 13.81 -1.83 -2.71
C ASN A 369 14.75 -1.71 -1.51
N LEU A 370 16.00 -2.13 -1.67
CA LEU A 370 17.03 -1.98 -0.67
C LEU A 370 17.78 -0.66 -0.91
N HIS A 371 17.60 0.28 0.02
CA HIS A 371 18.23 1.59 0.02
C HIS A 371 19.54 1.51 0.81
N LEU A 372 20.67 1.82 0.16
CA LEU A 372 22.00 1.68 0.73
C LEU A 372 22.74 3.03 0.73
N TRP A 373 23.32 3.39 1.87
CA TRP A 373 24.22 4.53 1.97
C TRP A 373 25.65 4.04 2.09
N LEU A 374 26.52 4.58 1.23
CA LEU A 374 27.87 4.08 1.00
C LEU A 374 28.91 5.07 1.55
N ASP A 375 29.95 4.53 2.19
CA ASP A 375 31.10 5.33 2.60
C ASP A 375 32.03 5.52 1.40
N HIS A 376 31.99 6.69 0.79
CA HIS A 376 32.85 7.01 -0.36
C HIS A 376 34.32 7.27 0.03
N LYS A 377 34.66 7.33 1.32
CA LYS A 377 36.03 7.54 1.81
C LYS A 377 36.68 6.27 2.33
N SER A 378 35.96 5.16 2.36
CA SER A 378 36.48 3.85 2.79
C SER A 378 36.04 2.76 1.82
N GLU A 379 36.94 1.84 1.51
CA GLU A 379 36.60 0.65 0.70
C GLU A 379 35.76 -0.37 1.48
N LYS A 380 35.82 -0.32 2.82
CA LYS A 380 35.09 -1.22 3.72
C LYS A 380 34.62 -0.51 4.98
N THR A 381 33.44 -0.88 5.45
CA THR A 381 32.93 -0.59 6.79
C THR A 381 32.99 -1.88 7.61
N THR A 382 32.95 -1.75 8.92
CA THR A 382 32.82 -2.90 9.83
C THR A 382 31.66 -2.69 10.76
N GLY A 383 31.05 -3.75 11.25
CA GLY A 383 29.94 -3.63 12.16
C GLY A 383 29.76 -4.87 13.01
N GLY A 384 28.83 -4.78 13.95
CA GLY A 384 28.46 -5.89 14.82
C GLY A 384 27.05 -5.73 15.37
N LEU A 385 26.35 -6.86 15.51
CA LEU A 385 25.05 -6.92 16.15
C LEU A 385 25.24 -7.03 17.67
N LEU A 386 24.69 -6.09 18.44
CA LEU A 386 24.79 -6.02 19.90
C LEU A 386 23.63 -6.74 20.60
N SER A 387 22.42 -6.54 20.10
CA SER A 387 21.23 -7.19 20.64
C SER A 387 20.22 -7.42 19.53
N TYR A 388 19.54 -8.56 19.58
CA TYR A 388 18.48 -8.89 18.65
C TYR A 388 17.36 -9.63 19.37
N GLU A 389 16.14 -9.16 19.18
CA GLU A 389 14.93 -9.75 19.69
C GLU A 389 13.88 -9.71 18.60
N ALA A 390 13.43 -10.87 18.13
CA ALA A 390 12.26 -10.98 17.29
C ALA A 390 11.30 -11.95 17.98
N SER A 391 10.39 -11.41 18.80
CA SER A 391 9.39 -12.23 19.47
C SER A 391 8.53 -12.94 18.42
N GLY A 392 8.16 -14.20 18.69
CA GLY A 392 7.17 -14.90 17.87
C GLY A 392 5.85 -14.13 17.85
N LEU A 393 5.09 -14.28 16.77
CA LEU A 393 3.74 -13.71 16.68
C LEU A 393 2.86 -14.30 17.79
N ASN A 394 2.34 -13.43 18.66
CA ASN A 394 1.32 -13.83 19.62
C ASN A 394 -0.05 -13.56 19.00
N LEU A 395 -0.70 -14.61 18.50
CA LEU A 395 -1.99 -14.58 17.84
C LEU A 395 -3.02 -15.35 18.67
N ASN A 396 -4.16 -14.73 18.95
CA ASN A 396 -5.30 -15.34 19.63
C ASN A 396 -6.57 -15.15 18.80
N VAL A 397 -7.36 -16.20 18.69
CA VAL A 397 -8.64 -16.20 17.98
C VAL A 397 -9.69 -16.84 18.88
N SER A 398 -10.69 -16.06 19.31
CA SER A 398 -11.88 -16.59 19.95
C SER A 398 -13.04 -16.67 18.95
N SER A 399 -13.83 -17.73 19.05
CA SER A 399 -14.93 -18.02 18.14
C SER A 399 -16.16 -18.44 18.93
N GLU A 400 -17.27 -17.74 18.75
CA GLU A 400 -18.55 -18.05 19.36
C GLU A 400 -19.64 -18.00 18.29
N PHE A 401 -20.21 -19.15 17.91
CA PHE A 401 -21.20 -19.20 16.83
C PHE A 401 -22.23 -20.32 17.02
N THR A 402 -23.38 -20.17 16.36
CA THR A 402 -24.43 -21.18 16.26
C THR A 402 -25.00 -21.12 14.84
N GLY A 403 -24.75 -22.18 14.06
CA GLY A 403 -25.01 -22.13 12.62
C GLY A 403 -24.20 -21.01 11.96
N LEU A 404 -24.87 -20.23 11.10
CA LEU A 404 -24.24 -19.14 10.35
C LEU A 404 -24.05 -17.85 11.15
N ASP A 405 -24.69 -17.72 12.32
CA ASP A 405 -24.56 -16.52 13.16
C ASP A 405 -23.48 -16.71 14.22
N GLY A 406 -22.64 -15.69 14.40
CA GLY A 406 -21.52 -15.78 15.32
C GLY A 406 -20.67 -14.52 15.42
N GLN A 407 -19.75 -14.54 16.36
CA GLN A 407 -18.76 -13.51 16.61
C GLN A 407 -17.36 -14.14 16.71
N PHE A 408 -16.41 -13.53 16.00
CA PHE A 408 -15.01 -13.91 15.99
C PHE A 408 -14.18 -12.73 16.46
N VAL A 409 -13.35 -12.93 17.47
CA VAL A 409 -12.41 -11.90 17.94
C VAL A 409 -11.00 -12.40 17.70
N THR A 410 -10.26 -11.68 16.86
CA THR A 410 -8.85 -11.96 16.57
C THR A 410 -8.01 -10.84 17.20
N SER A 411 -7.03 -11.21 18.01
CA SER A 411 -6.03 -10.28 18.52
C SER A 411 -4.64 -10.78 18.23
N ALA A 412 -3.74 -9.88 17.87
CA ALA A 412 -2.35 -10.21 17.62
C ALA A 412 -1.39 -9.16 18.18
N SER A 413 -0.19 -9.58 18.56
CA SER A 413 0.90 -8.66 18.90
C SER A 413 2.25 -9.20 18.45
N ARG A 414 3.15 -8.28 18.08
CA ARG A 414 4.54 -8.59 17.71
C ARG A 414 5.48 -7.49 18.18
N HIS A 415 6.71 -7.89 18.51
CA HIS A 415 7.83 -7.00 18.78
C HIS A 415 9.08 -7.49 18.04
N VAL A 416 9.74 -6.59 17.33
CA VAL A 416 11.05 -6.82 16.70
C VAL A 416 11.96 -5.66 17.11
N SER A 417 13.15 -5.96 17.60
CA SER A 417 14.14 -4.97 18.02
C SER A 417 15.54 -5.48 17.71
N ALA A 418 16.36 -4.62 17.09
CA ALA A 418 17.74 -4.92 16.80
C ALA A 418 18.60 -3.69 17.10
N THR A 419 19.73 -3.91 17.77
CA THR A 419 20.76 -2.89 17.99
C THR A 419 22.08 -3.40 17.45
N GLY A 420 22.72 -2.60 16.62
CA GLY A 420 24.05 -2.89 16.08
C GLY A 420 24.86 -1.62 15.94
N TRP A 421 26.17 -1.77 15.75
CA TRP A 421 27.07 -0.66 15.45
C TRP A 421 27.70 -0.84 14.09
N VAL A 422 27.99 0.27 13.42
CA VAL A 422 28.74 0.32 12.18
C VAL A 422 29.83 1.39 12.30
N LYS A 423 31.06 1.02 11.95
CA LYS A 423 32.22 1.89 11.89
C LYS A 423 32.57 2.17 10.43
N SER A 424 32.57 3.46 10.11
CA SER A 424 32.89 4.03 8.80
C SER A 424 33.96 5.13 8.96
N SER A 425 34.35 5.76 7.85
CA SER A 425 35.17 6.97 7.83
C SER A 425 34.53 8.15 8.59
N TYR A 426 33.22 8.11 8.80
CA TYR A 426 32.45 9.11 9.54
C TYR A 426 32.38 8.83 11.05
N GLY A 427 33.02 7.75 11.51
CA GLY A 427 33.02 7.31 12.90
C GLY A 427 32.18 6.07 13.12
N GLU A 428 32.05 5.70 14.40
CA GLU A 428 31.26 4.56 14.86
C GLU A 428 29.87 5.04 15.30
N VAL A 429 28.83 4.45 14.73
CA VAL A 429 27.43 4.76 15.01
C VAL A 429 26.75 3.50 15.50
N THR A 430 26.10 3.58 16.66
CA THR A 430 25.19 2.55 17.14
C THR A 430 23.77 2.92 16.73
N THR A 431 23.09 2.00 16.04
CA THR A 431 21.70 2.14 15.60
C THR A 431 20.84 1.08 16.27
N THR A 432 19.72 1.50 16.84
CA THR A 432 18.64 0.65 17.32
C THR A 432 17.42 0.85 16.43
N PHE A 433 16.93 -0.22 15.83
CA PHE A 433 15.64 -0.27 15.14
C PHE A 433 14.64 -1.08 15.99
N ASN A 434 13.41 -0.60 16.10
CA ASN A 434 12.35 -1.32 16.77
C ASN A 434 11.02 -1.22 16.01
N GLN A 435 10.22 -2.28 16.09
CA GLN A 435 8.84 -2.34 15.64
C GLN A 435 7.98 -2.98 16.72
N ARG A 436 6.79 -2.43 16.93
CA ARG A 436 5.80 -2.96 17.86
C ARG A 436 4.43 -2.87 17.23
N PHE A 437 3.70 -3.97 17.25
CA PHE A 437 2.41 -4.08 16.60
C PHE A 437 1.35 -4.63 17.56
N CYS A 438 0.14 -4.08 17.48
CA CYS A 438 -1.06 -4.57 18.16
C CYS A 438 -2.23 -4.58 17.18
N TYR A 439 -3.00 -5.68 17.16
CA TYR A 439 -4.10 -5.91 16.24
C TYR A 439 -5.31 -6.38 17.01
N GLU A 440 -6.47 -5.86 16.64
CA GLU A 440 -7.76 -6.33 17.11
C GLU A 440 -8.74 -6.33 15.94
N ASN A 441 -9.52 -7.40 15.80
CA ASN A 441 -10.61 -7.51 14.85
C ASN A 441 -11.77 -8.24 15.50
N ILE A 442 -12.94 -7.64 15.40
CA ILE A 442 -14.22 -8.23 15.79
C ILE A 442 -15.05 -8.38 14.51
N ASN A 443 -15.29 -9.62 14.10
CA ASN A 443 -16.07 -9.98 12.92
C ASN A 443 -17.35 -10.70 13.36
N VAL A 444 -18.51 -10.15 13.02
CA VAL A 444 -19.82 -10.60 13.49
C VAL A 444 -20.72 -10.91 12.31
N PHE A 445 -21.24 -12.15 12.27
CA PHE A 445 -22.27 -12.59 11.34
C PHE A 445 -23.61 -12.65 12.07
N ARG A 446 -24.66 -12.10 11.46
CA ARG A 446 -26.03 -12.06 12.01
C ARG A 446 -27.06 -12.34 10.92
N LYS A 447 -28.28 -12.64 11.36
CA LYS A 447 -29.44 -12.87 10.48
C LYS A 447 -29.14 -14.02 9.51
N ASN A 448 -28.72 -15.15 10.07
CA ASN A 448 -28.29 -16.33 9.34
C ASN A 448 -27.19 -16.02 8.30
N GLY A 449 -26.18 -15.25 8.70
CA GLY A 449 -25.04 -14.87 7.86
C GLY A 449 -25.28 -13.75 6.84
N THR A 450 -26.50 -13.27 6.65
CA THR A 450 -26.81 -12.23 5.64
C THR A 450 -26.30 -10.83 6.00
N VAL A 451 -25.97 -10.60 7.27
CA VAL A 451 -25.34 -9.37 7.75
C VAL A 451 -23.96 -9.68 8.31
N GLN A 452 -22.97 -8.91 7.89
CA GLN A 452 -21.62 -8.98 8.43
C GLN A 452 -21.17 -7.60 8.94
N ILE A 453 -20.51 -7.59 10.10
CA ILE A 453 -19.96 -6.39 10.72
C ILE A 453 -18.52 -6.67 11.12
N VAL A 454 -17.59 -5.86 10.64
CA VAL A 454 -16.17 -5.91 11.03
C VAL A 454 -15.79 -4.61 11.73
N ASN A 455 -15.14 -4.72 12.88
CA ASN A 455 -14.45 -3.62 13.53
C ASN A 455 -13.00 -4.03 13.77
N GLN A 456 -12.07 -3.36 13.11
CA GLN A 456 -10.65 -3.67 13.13
C GLN A 456 -9.84 -2.44 13.53
N THR A 457 -8.78 -2.66 14.32
CA THR A 457 -7.74 -1.67 14.57
C THR A 457 -6.37 -2.32 14.42
N ILE A 458 -5.50 -1.70 13.62
CA ILE A 458 -4.08 -2.01 13.54
C ILE A 458 -3.33 -0.84 14.18
N ASP A 459 -2.55 -1.08 15.23
CA ASP A 459 -1.63 -0.11 15.84
C ASP A 459 -0.19 -0.56 15.53
N ALA A 460 0.50 0.23 14.71
CA ALA A 460 1.86 -0.01 14.28
C ALA A 460 2.78 1.10 14.79
N LYS A 461 3.81 0.73 15.53
CA LYS A 461 4.87 1.63 16.00
C LYS A 461 6.20 1.16 15.46
N SER A 462 6.99 2.07 14.95
CA SER A 462 8.39 1.83 14.63
C SER A 462 9.26 2.97 15.08
N GLY A 463 10.52 2.68 15.36
CA GLY A 463 11.47 3.71 15.75
C GLY A 463 12.90 3.37 15.38
N ILE A 464 13.67 4.41 15.11
CA ILE A 464 15.09 4.37 14.81
C ILE A 464 15.79 5.29 15.79
N PHE A 465 16.79 4.80 16.49
CA PHE A 465 17.63 5.58 17.39
C PHE A 465 19.09 5.35 17.05
N ALA A 466 19.76 6.37 16.53
CA ALA A 466 21.17 6.34 16.15
C ALA A 466 21.99 7.32 17.00
N LYS A 467 23.11 6.85 17.54
CA LYS A 467 24.04 7.66 18.36
C LYS A 467 25.50 7.35 18.04
N ASP A 468 26.35 8.35 18.24
CA ASP A 468 27.80 8.18 18.35
C ASP A 468 28.25 8.33 19.81
N ALA A 469 29.56 8.32 20.06
CA ALA A 469 30.12 8.51 21.41
C ALA A 469 29.83 9.90 22.03
N SER A 470 29.46 10.88 21.21
CA SER A 470 29.33 12.29 21.60
C SER A 470 27.88 12.76 21.72
N ALA A 471 26.95 12.21 20.93
CA ALA A 471 25.59 12.71 20.81
C ALA A 471 24.61 11.72 20.15
N VAL A 472 23.32 12.00 20.32
CA VAL A 472 22.24 11.40 19.53
C VAL A 472 22.27 12.04 18.14
N LEU A 473 22.46 11.20 17.11
CA LEU A 473 22.51 11.62 15.72
C LEU A 473 21.11 11.75 15.13
N LEU A 474 20.27 10.75 15.38
CA LEU A 474 18.91 10.64 14.88
C LEU A 474 18.06 9.87 15.89
N SER A 475 16.85 10.35 16.15
CA SER A 475 15.82 9.64 16.90
C SER A 475 14.50 9.86 16.18
N GLU A 476 14.01 8.85 15.49
CA GLU A 476 12.71 8.87 14.81
C GLU A 476 11.75 7.88 15.46
N GLU A 477 10.52 8.31 15.66
CA GLU A 477 9.40 7.45 16.04
C GLU A 477 8.24 7.70 15.09
N PHE A 478 7.64 6.61 14.64
CA PHE A 478 6.48 6.59 13.79
C PHE A 478 5.39 5.79 14.50
N HIS A 479 4.21 6.37 14.66
CA HIS A 479 3.04 5.70 15.21
C HIS A 479 1.88 5.87 14.24
N GLU A 480 1.42 4.76 13.69
CA GLU A 480 0.30 4.70 12.78
C GLU A 480 -0.81 3.82 13.35
N VAL A 481 -2.04 4.32 13.28
CA VAL A 481 -3.24 3.56 13.65
C VAL A 481 -4.18 3.51 12.45
N PHE A 482 -4.55 2.31 12.05
CA PHE A 482 -5.45 2.02 10.93
C PHE A 482 -6.79 1.47 11.46
N PRO A 483 -7.78 2.34 11.75
CA PRO A 483 -9.13 1.90 12.06
C PRO A 483 -9.87 1.47 10.79
N LEU A 484 -10.69 0.42 10.91
CA LEU A 484 -11.64 -0.01 9.88
C LEU A 484 -12.94 -0.47 10.54
N TYR A 485 -14.06 0.05 10.04
CA TYR A 485 -15.40 -0.43 10.30
C TYR A 485 -16.05 -0.76 8.97
N LEU A 486 -16.57 -1.98 8.85
CA LEU A 486 -17.33 -2.46 7.70
C LEU A 486 -18.68 -2.98 8.19
N TYR A 487 -19.73 -2.62 7.47
CA TYR A 487 -21.04 -3.24 7.53
C TYR A 487 -21.42 -3.68 6.12
N THR A 488 -21.86 -4.92 5.97
CA THR A 488 -22.56 -5.41 4.78
C THR A 488 -23.88 -6.07 5.18
N GLY A 489 -24.91 -5.84 4.36
CA GLY A 489 -26.20 -6.49 4.50
C GLY A 489 -26.69 -6.95 3.14
N THR A 490 -27.02 -8.23 3.02
CA THR A 490 -27.53 -8.82 1.79
C THR A 490 -29.00 -9.19 1.94
N SER A 491 -29.75 -9.08 0.84
CA SER A 491 -31.12 -9.59 0.75
C SER A 491 -31.36 -10.17 -0.64
N ASP A 492 -31.73 -11.44 -0.68
CA ASP A 492 -32.01 -12.15 -1.93
C ASP A 492 -33.29 -11.61 -2.58
N GLN A 493 -33.25 -11.56 -3.91
CA GLN A 493 -34.38 -11.26 -4.78
C GLN A 493 -34.59 -12.43 -5.76
N ALA A 494 -35.63 -12.36 -6.59
CA ALA A 494 -35.87 -13.38 -7.61
C ALA A 494 -34.79 -13.35 -8.72
N ASP A 495 -34.61 -14.46 -9.44
CA ASP A 495 -33.78 -14.55 -10.66
C ASP A 495 -32.27 -14.24 -10.53
N ASP A 496 -31.60 -14.80 -9.50
CA ASP A 496 -30.17 -14.57 -9.20
C ASP A 496 -29.80 -13.10 -8.98
N GLU A 497 -30.76 -12.34 -8.43
CA GLU A 497 -30.58 -10.94 -8.04
C GLU A 497 -30.50 -10.83 -6.53
N TYR A 498 -29.61 -9.97 -6.02
CA TYR A 498 -29.55 -9.62 -4.61
C TYR A 498 -29.32 -8.12 -4.45
N SER A 499 -29.77 -7.59 -3.31
CA SER A 499 -29.39 -6.24 -2.88
C SER A 499 -28.28 -6.31 -1.84
N LEU A 500 -27.30 -5.43 -1.97
CA LEU A 500 -26.23 -5.24 -1.01
C LEU A 500 -26.26 -3.80 -0.47
N ASP A 501 -26.41 -3.69 0.85
CA ASP A 501 -26.16 -2.46 1.60
C ASP A 501 -24.75 -2.50 2.18
N SER A 502 -24.04 -1.38 2.10
CA SER A 502 -22.64 -1.29 2.57
C SER A 502 -22.40 0.01 3.30
N ILE A 503 -21.67 -0.06 4.42
CA ILE A 503 -21.10 1.10 5.11
C ILE A 503 -19.64 0.79 5.40
N VAL A 504 -18.75 1.66 4.97
CA VAL A 504 -17.31 1.56 5.20
C VAL A 504 -16.85 2.82 5.89
N LYS A 505 -16.10 2.68 6.99
CA LYS A 505 -15.38 3.79 7.62
C LYS A 505 -13.97 3.33 7.92
N PHE A 506 -12.97 4.00 7.37
CA PHE A 506 -11.59 3.62 7.59
C PHE A 506 -10.67 4.83 7.43
N GLY A 507 -9.42 4.68 7.87
CA GLY A 507 -8.51 5.81 7.81
C GLY A 507 -7.11 5.52 8.28
N ILE A 508 -6.28 6.55 8.21
CA ILE A 508 -4.91 6.57 8.69
C ILE A 508 -4.78 7.68 9.73
N ASN A 509 -4.39 7.30 10.95
CA ASN A 509 -3.98 8.24 11.99
C ASN A 509 -2.48 8.06 12.23
N GLY A 510 -1.66 8.90 11.61
CA GLY A 510 -0.21 8.85 11.69
C GLY A 510 0.37 9.97 12.55
N LYS A 511 1.43 9.68 13.28
CA LYS A 511 2.31 10.67 13.90
C LYS A 511 3.75 10.29 13.64
N LYS A 512 4.56 11.26 13.24
CA LYS A 512 6.00 11.13 13.14
C LYS A 512 6.65 12.18 14.04
N THR A 513 7.60 11.76 14.84
CA THR A 513 8.51 12.63 15.57
C THR A 513 9.93 12.27 15.19
N SER A 514 10.73 13.27 14.83
CA SER A 514 12.16 13.11 14.57
C SER A 514 12.94 14.17 15.34
N GLY A 515 14.05 13.78 15.95
CA GLY A 515 14.93 14.65 16.71
C GLY A 515 16.40 14.24 16.57
N GLY A 516 17.31 15.07 17.11
CA GLY A 516 18.75 14.82 17.12
C GLY A 516 19.54 16.03 16.64
N LYS A 517 20.77 15.80 16.14
CA LYS A 517 21.57 16.84 15.46
C LYS A 517 20.84 17.64 14.36
N PRO A 518 19.95 17.06 13.53
CA PRO A 518 19.26 17.82 12.47
C PRO A 518 18.16 18.77 12.99
N GLY A 519 17.88 18.79 14.30
CA GLY A 519 16.76 19.53 14.87
C GLY A 519 15.52 18.67 15.05
N PHE A 520 14.41 19.32 15.41
CA PHE A 520 13.14 18.66 15.70
C PHE A 520 12.18 18.78 14.53
N LEU A 521 11.68 17.65 14.05
CA LEU A 521 10.62 17.54 13.05
C LEU A 521 9.43 16.79 13.66
N TYR A 522 8.24 17.23 13.29
CA TYR A 522 7.00 16.62 13.72
C TYR A 522 6.01 16.63 12.57
N SER A 523 5.27 15.54 12.40
CA SER A 523 4.08 15.54 11.55
C SER A 523 2.98 14.67 12.16
N SER A 524 1.75 15.03 11.80
CA SER A 524 0.52 14.37 12.24
C SER A 524 -0.45 14.35 11.08
N LEU A 525 -0.92 13.15 10.75
CA LEU A 525 -1.89 12.89 9.70
C LEU A 525 -3.15 12.30 10.33
N ARG A 526 -4.30 12.84 9.94
CA ARG A 526 -5.61 12.20 10.10
C ARG A 526 -6.29 12.19 8.74
N ASN A 527 -6.40 11.02 8.15
CA ASN A 527 -7.13 10.79 6.90
C ASN A 527 -8.27 9.83 7.21
N SER A 528 -9.51 10.30 7.15
CA SER A 528 -10.70 9.52 7.49
C SER A 528 -11.66 9.53 6.33
N GLN A 529 -12.12 8.36 5.90
CA GLN A 529 -13.07 8.19 4.82
C GLN A 529 -14.28 7.39 5.32
N SER A 530 -15.48 7.90 5.03
CA SER A 530 -16.75 7.25 5.32
C SER A 530 -17.53 7.13 4.02
N ALA A 531 -17.85 5.92 3.63
CA ALA A 531 -18.63 5.61 2.44
C ALA A 531 -19.86 4.79 2.81
N GLN A 532 -20.95 5.00 2.09
CA GLN A 532 -22.13 4.13 2.17
C GLN A 532 -22.83 4.04 0.83
N GLY A 533 -23.45 2.91 0.59
CA GLY A 533 -24.13 2.66 -0.68
C GLY A 533 -25.03 1.44 -0.62
N THR A 534 -25.90 1.38 -1.62
CA THR A 534 -26.80 0.25 -1.87
C THR A 534 -26.67 -0.10 -3.34
N MET A 535 -26.56 -1.38 -3.66
CA MET A 535 -26.56 -1.85 -5.04
C MET A 535 -27.45 -3.06 -5.22
N ARG A 536 -28.03 -3.19 -6.43
CA ARG A 536 -28.66 -4.41 -6.93
C ARG A 536 -27.73 -5.08 -7.91
N VAL A 537 -27.48 -6.35 -7.67
CA VAL A 537 -26.55 -7.15 -8.46
C VAL A 537 -27.30 -8.32 -9.03
N LYS A 538 -27.17 -8.54 -10.33
CA LYS A 538 -27.68 -9.74 -11.01
C LYS A 538 -26.49 -10.58 -11.46
N LYS A 539 -26.41 -11.81 -10.97
CA LYS A 539 -25.21 -12.66 -11.08
C LYS A 539 -23.99 -11.95 -10.49
N ASN A 540 -23.14 -11.37 -11.34
CA ASN A 540 -21.92 -10.65 -10.97
C ASN A 540 -21.88 -9.20 -11.49
N LEU A 541 -23.00 -8.68 -12.02
CA LEU A 541 -23.06 -7.34 -12.59
C LEU A 541 -23.97 -6.43 -11.77
N VAL A 542 -23.45 -5.26 -11.41
CA VAL A 542 -24.24 -4.18 -10.83
C VAL A 542 -25.24 -3.66 -11.87
N VAL A 543 -26.54 -3.76 -11.54
CA VAL A 543 -27.65 -3.33 -12.41
C VAL A 543 -28.08 -1.92 -12.06
N SER A 544 -28.16 -1.60 -10.77
CA SER A 544 -28.50 -0.27 -10.27
C SER A 544 -27.96 -0.07 -8.86
N GLY A 545 -27.84 1.18 -8.43
CA GLY A 545 -27.42 1.48 -7.06
C GLY A 545 -27.05 2.93 -6.86
N LEU A 546 -26.71 3.26 -5.63
CA LEU A 546 -26.29 4.57 -5.20
C LEU A 546 -25.09 4.43 -4.26
N GLY A 547 -24.12 5.33 -4.40
CA GLY A 547 -22.97 5.42 -3.52
C GLY A 547 -22.75 6.86 -3.08
N LYS A 548 -22.20 7.05 -1.89
CA LYS A 548 -21.73 8.34 -1.42
C LYS A 548 -20.49 8.15 -0.57
N THR A 549 -19.56 9.08 -0.69
CA THR A 549 -18.29 9.06 0.02
C THR A 549 -18.01 10.43 0.58
N HIS A 550 -17.54 10.46 1.82
CA HIS A 550 -17.06 11.64 2.50
C HIS A 550 -15.65 11.36 3.01
N GLN A 551 -14.72 12.27 2.76
CA GLN A 551 -13.35 12.14 3.22
C GLN A 551 -12.87 13.44 3.84
N VAL A 552 -12.22 13.32 5.00
CA VAL A 552 -11.55 14.41 5.69
C VAL A 552 -10.07 14.07 5.80
N TYR A 553 -9.24 14.85 5.13
CA TYR A 553 -7.79 14.80 5.19
C TYR A 553 -7.28 15.98 6.00
N LYS A 554 -6.47 15.72 7.03
CA LYS A 554 -5.84 16.74 7.86
C LYS A 554 -4.39 16.37 8.15
N TYR A 555 -3.48 17.17 7.64
CA TYR A 555 -2.06 17.10 7.90
C TYR A 555 -1.58 18.35 8.65
N VAL A 556 -0.77 18.15 9.67
CA VAL A 556 -0.06 19.21 10.40
C VAL A 556 1.36 18.75 10.63
N GLY A 557 2.34 19.50 10.14
CA GLY A 557 3.75 19.22 10.37
C GLY A 557 4.60 20.47 10.43
N THR A 558 5.88 20.28 10.74
CA THR A 558 6.90 21.33 10.75
C THR A 558 7.13 21.94 9.37
N ASP A 559 6.77 21.20 8.31
CA ASP A 559 6.85 21.59 6.90
C ASP A 559 5.57 22.22 6.36
N GLY A 560 4.53 22.38 7.20
CA GLY A 560 3.29 23.05 6.85
C GLY A 560 2.05 22.26 7.25
N CYS A 561 0.90 22.71 6.74
CA CYS A 561 -0.38 22.09 7.00
C CYS A 561 -1.16 21.92 5.71
N TYR A 562 -2.05 20.92 5.69
CA TYR A 562 -3.00 20.74 4.61
C TYR A 562 -4.29 20.17 5.15
N PHE A 563 -5.40 20.68 4.67
CA PHE A 563 -6.73 20.22 5.01
C PHE A 563 -7.56 20.10 3.75
N ARG A 564 -8.32 19.01 3.62
CA ARG A 564 -9.35 18.84 2.60
C ARG A 564 -10.54 18.08 3.16
N ASP A 565 -11.73 18.56 2.86
CA ASP A 565 -13.01 18.02 3.29
C ASP A 565 -13.91 17.96 2.06
N VAL A 566 -14.11 16.74 1.56
CA VAL A 566 -14.71 16.50 0.26
C VAL A 566 -15.75 15.39 0.33
N SER A 567 -16.87 15.60 -0.34
CA SER A 567 -17.96 14.64 -0.43
C SER A 567 -18.38 14.42 -1.88
N SER A 568 -18.68 13.18 -2.22
CA SER A 568 -19.32 12.79 -3.48
C SER A 568 -20.63 12.05 -3.23
N ARG A 569 -21.51 12.13 -4.24
CA ARG A 569 -22.66 11.25 -4.39
C ARG A 569 -22.70 10.75 -5.83
N ASN A 570 -22.64 9.43 -5.99
CA ASN A 570 -22.52 8.72 -7.26
C ASN A 570 -21.27 9.15 -8.05
N TYR A 571 -21.37 10.15 -8.91
CA TYR A 571 -20.26 10.66 -9.71
C TYR A 571 -20.03 12.17 -9.53
N THR A 572 -20.84 12.80 -8.68
CA THR A 572 -20.85 14.25 -8.52
C THR A 572 -20.22 14.63 -7.19
N ILE A 573 -19.24 15.52 -7.23
CA ILE A 573 -18.73 16.19 -6.03
C ILE A 573 -19.81 17.16 -5.54
N VAL A 574 -20.29 16.94 -4.31
CA VAL A 574 -21.36 17.77 -3.71
C VAL A 574 -20.80 18.84 -2.78
N SER A 575 -19.59 18.66 -2.27
CA SER A 575 -18.84 19.65 -1.50
C SER A 575 -17.35 19.36 -1.60
N ASP A 576 -16.53 20.38 -1.77
CA ASP A 576 -15.06 20.26 -1.70
C ASP A 576 -14.50 21.55 -1.11
N ARG A 577 -13.83 21.42 0.04
CA ARG A 577 -13.16 22.53 0.71
C ARG A 577 -11.75 22.10 1.05
N SER A 578 -10.77 22.80 0.48
CA SER A 578 -9.36 22.63 0.81
C SER A 578 -8.77 23.91 1.41
N ASP A 579 -7.83 23.77 2.34
CA ASP A 579 -7.10 24.87 2.94
C ASP A 579 -5.66 24.44 3.26
N ASP A 580 -4.72 25.36 3.09
CA ASP A 580 -3.31 25.21 3.47
C ASP A 580 -3.01 25.89 4.82
N SER A 581 -3.99 26.60 5.39
CA SER A 581 -3.83 27.40 6.58
C SER A 581 -4.15 26.59 7.84
N CYS A 582 -3.13 26.40 8.68
CA CYS A 582 -3.34 26.03 10.07
C CYS A 582 -3.93 27.26 10.79
N SER A 583 -5.25 27.31 11.00
CA SER A 583 -5.84 28.33 11.85
C SER A 583 -5.17 28.29 13.23
N LYS A 584 -4.49 29.39 13.60
CA LYS A 584 -3.65 29.56 14.80
C LYS A 584 -4.34 29.25 16.14
N ARG A 585 -5.63 28.93 16.17
CA ARG A 585 -6.39 28.61 17.39
C ARG A 585 -6.04 27.27 18.05
N ALA A 586 -5.23 26.42 17.42
CA ALA A 586 -4.83 25.12 17.99
C ALA A 586 -3.41 25.09 18.61
N TYR A 587 -2.61 26.16 18.44
CA TYR A 587 -1.24 26.20 18.98
C TYR A 587 -1.14 26.73 20.41
N SER A 588 -2.17 27.41 20.94
CA SER A 588 -2.18 27.88 22.34
C SER A 588 -2.49 26.77 23.35
N SER A 589 -3.21 25.71 22.97
CA SER A 589 -3.64 24.67 23.92
C SER A 589 -2.64 23.53 24.14
N VAL A 590 -1.52 23.49 23.41
CA VAL A 590 -0.47 22.46 23.57
C VAL A 590 0.69 22.98 24.42
N SER A 591 0.98 24.28 24.40
CA SER A 591 1.97 24.90 25.30
C SER A 591 1.45 25.03 26.73
N GLU A 592 0.14 25.18 26.93
CA GLU A 592 -0.46 25.30 28.28
C GLU A 592 -0.70 23.95 28.97
N LYS A 593 -0.71 22.82 28.23
CA LYS A 593 -0.92 21.49 28.82
C LYS A 593 0.36 20.68 29.07
N LEU A 594 1.54 21.22 28.76
CA LEU A 594 2.82 20.67 29.23
C LEU A 594 3.31 21.30 30.56
N ASN A 595 2.70 22.39 31.01
CA ASN A 595 3.06 23.07 32.26
C ASN A 595 2.14 22.73 33.44
N ASP A 596 1.15 21.85 33.27
CA ASP A 596 0.22 21.44 34.32
C ASP A 596 0.22 19.91 34.49
N GLN A 597 1.33 19.40 35.02
CA GLN A 597 1.35 18.12 35.75
C GLN A 597 2.15 18.31 37.06
N PRO A 598 1.49 18.41 38.22
CA PRO A 598 2.16 18.47 39.51
C PRO A 598 2.34 17.05 40.06
N ALA A 599 3.34 16.29 39.61
CA ALA A 599 3.78 15.07 40.31
C ALA A 599 5.10 14.49 39.75
N ARG A 600 6.25 15.06 40.15
CA ARG A 600 7.51 14.32 40.46
C ARG A 600 8.65 15.28 40.83
N ARG A 601 8.45 16.02 41.92
CA ARG A 601 9.54 16.57 42.74
C ARG A 601 9.29 16.13 44.17
N LYS A 602 9.68 14.88 44.49
CA LYS A 602 9.90 14.35 45.85
C LYS A 602 10.24 12.86 45.73
N LEU A 603 11.52 12.58 45.54
CA LEU A 603 12.19 11.33 45.90
C LEU A 603 13.67 11.51 45.50
N LEU A 604 14.42 12.18 46.37
CA LEU A 604 15.88 12.16 46.53
C LEU A 604 16.25 13.29 47.51
N ALA A 605 15.89 13.09 48.78
CA ALA A 605 16.45 13.76 49.95
C ALA A 605 15.82 13.09 51.18
N ASN A 606 16.46 12.01 51.64
CA ASN A 606 16.46 11.47 53.01
C ASN A 606 16.69 9.96 52.96
N LYS A 607 17.95 9.55 52.99
CA LYS A 607 18.54 8.83 54.12
C LYS A 607 20.03 8.61 53.86
N LEU A 608 20.77 8.81 54.94
CA LEU A 608 22.09 8.28 55.27
C LEU A 608 22.41 6.94 54.60
#